data_AF-A0A520HPK7-F1
#
_entry.id   AF-A0A520HPK7-F1
#
_cell.length_a   1.000
_cell.length_b   1.000
_cell.length_c   1.000
_cell.angle_alpha   90.00
_cell.angle_beta   90.00
_cell.angle_gamma   90.00
#
_symmetry.space_group_name_H-M   'P 1'
#
loop_
_entity.id
_entity.type
_entity.pdbx_description
1 polymer ?
#
loop_
_entity_poly.entity_id
_entity_poly.type
_entity_poly.pdbx_seq_one_letter_code
_entity_poly.pdbx_strand_id
1 'polypeptide(L)'
;MNQYIAVLLVAGLSSLGMAYMPAIAKLTRISYSLIYVIAGALVYLAWPDLLPSPLPDSSNDLTVHVTELIVIISLMGTGIKIDRRFSFKNWSSTLRLIFVAMILGIKVTTVR
;
A
#
# COMPACT_ATOMS: atom_id res chain seq x y z
N MET A 1 9.66 -16.71 21.39
CA MET A 1 8.55 -15.73 21.56
C MET A 1 7.39 -16.23 20.70
N ASN A 2 6.14 -16.21 21.19
CA ASN A 2 5.02 -16.71 20.39
C ASN A 2 4.87 -15.87 19.11
N GLN A 3 4.68 -16.49 17.94
CA GLN A 3 4.61 -15.79 16.64
C GLN A 3 3.58 -14.65 16.66
N TYR A 4 2.47 -14.84 17.36
CA TYR A 4 1.44 -13.83 17.58
C TYR A 4 1.99 -12.54 18.24
N ILE A 5 2.82 -12.67 19.27
CA ILE A 5 3.41 -11.53 19.98
C ILE A 5 4.40 -10.81 19.08
N ALA A 6 5.18 -11.55 18.28
CA ALA A 6 6.12 -10.97 17.33
C ALA A 6 5.39 -10.12 16.27
N VAL A 7 4.31 -10.65 15.69
CA VAL A 7 3.50 -9.92 14.70
C VAL A 7 2.88 -8.66 15.31
N LEU A 8 2.30 -8.75 16.51
CA LEU A 8 1.74 -7.58 17.20
C LEU A 8 2.79 -6.52 17.52
N LEU A 9 3.98 -6.94 17.96
CA LEU A 9 5.07 -6.03 18.28
C LEU A 9 5.54 -5.28 17.02
N VAL A 10 5.72 -5.99 15.90
CA VAL A 10 6.09 -5.37 14.61
C VAL A 10 4.99 -4.44 14.10
N ALA A 11 3.71 -4.84 14.20
CA ALA A 11 2.58 -4.02 13.81
C ALA A 11 2.47 -2.74 14.67
N GLY A 12 2.65 -2.87 15.99
CA GLY A 12 2.65 -1.72 16.90
C GLY A 12 3.82 -0.77 16.66
N LEU A 13 5.02 -1.31 16.50
CA LEU A 13 6.22 -0.52 16.24
C LEU A 13 6.14 0.21 14.90
N SER A 14 5.65 -0.46 13.85
CA SER A 14 5.45 0.17 12.54
C SER A 14 4.38 1.26 12.57
N SER A 15 3.27 1.04 13.30
CA SER A 15 2.23 2.04 13.53
C SER A 15 2.75 3.28 14.28
N LEU A 16 3.53 3.10 15.34
CA LEU A 16 4.18 4.19 16.07
C LEU A 16 5.15 4.97 15.18
N GLY A 17 5.94 4.27 14.36
CA GLY A 17 6.84 4.90 13.39
C GLY A 17 6.11 5.78 12.37
N MET A 18 4.84 5.46 12.06
CA MET A 18 4.08 6.16 11.02
C MET A 18 3.75 7.60 11.40
N ALA A 19 3.66 7.89 12.69
CA ALA A 19 3.46 9.26 13.19
C ALA A 19 4.63 10.20 12.84
N TYR A 20 5.85 9.69 12.83
CA TYR A 20 7.07 10.47 12.53
C TYR A 20 7.45 10.46 11.06
N MET A 21 6.91 9.51 10.31
CA MET A 21 7.27 9.26 8.93
C MET A 21 7.12 10.51 8.02
N PRO A 22 6.08 11.36 8.13
CA PRO A 22 5.98 12.61 7.39
C PRO A 22 7.17 13.57 7.56
N ALA A 23 7.69 13.67 8.78
CA ALA A 23 8.85 14.51 9.07
C ALA A 23 10.14 13.91 8.46
N ILE A 24 10.30 12.59 8.55
CA ILE A 24 11.47 11.88 8.02
C ILE A 24 11.51 11.99 6.49
N ALA A 25 10.40 11.75 5.78
CA ALA A 25 10.40 11.84 4.32
C ALA A 25 10.63 13.26 3.81
N LYS A 26 10.21 14.29 4.55
CA LYS A 26 10.50 15.67 4.18
C LYS A 26 12.01 15.94 4.22
N LEU A 27 12.74 15.31 5.13
CA LEU A 27 14.19 15.43 5.25
C LEU A 27 14.93 14.58 4.19
N THR A 28 14.52 13.33 3.99
CA THR A 28 15.21 12.38 3.09
C THR A 28 14.76 12.47 1.63
N ARG A 29 13.61 13.10 1.35
CA ARG A 29 12.90 13.11 0.04
C ARG A 29 12.53 11.72 -0.51
N ILE A 30 12.51 10.70 0.33
CA ILE A 30 12.17 9.32 -0.05
C ILE A 30 10.68 9.05 0.22
N SER A 31 10.03 8.25 -0.63
CA SER A 31 8.64 7.81 -0.41
C SER A 31 8.51 6.97 0.86
N TYR A 32 7.47 7.25 1.65
CA TYR A 32 7.13 6.49 2.86
C TYR A 32 7.09 4.98 2.62
N SER A 33 6.46 4.57 1.50
CA SER A 33 6.29 3.17 1.13
C SER A 33 7.63 2.48 0.95
N LEU A 34 8.62 3.15 0.34
CA LEU A 34 9.93 2.54 0.09
C LEU A 34 10.66 2.25 1.41
N ILE A 35 10.59 3.16 2.37
CA ILE A 35 11.23 3.00 3.69
C ILE A 35 10.63 1.80 4.42
N TYR A 36 9.30 1.68 4.46
CA TYR A 36 8.64 0.56 5.12
C TYR A 36 8.86 -0.78 4.42
N VAL A 37 8.91 -0.81 3.08
CA VAL A 37 9.20 -2.03 2.33
C VAL A 37 10.61 -2.52 2.60
N ILE A 38 11.61 -1.63 2.57
CA ILE A 38 13.01 -1.98 2.86
C ILE A 38 13.15 -2.42 4.32
N ALA A 39 12.54 -1.69 5.27
CA ALA A 39 12.58 -2.04 6.67
C ALA A 39 11.93 -3.41 6.93
N GLY A 40 10.77 -3.69 6.33
CA GLY A 40 10.10 -4.98 6.42
C GLY A 40 10.94 -6.12 5.85
N ALA A 41 11.57 -5.90 4.69
CA ALA A 41 12.47 -6.88 4.08
C ALA A 41 13.70 -7.18 4.97
N LEU A 42 14.31 -6.15 5.57
CA LEU A 42 15.43 -6.32 6.50
C LEU A 42 15.02 -7.06 7.77
N VAL A 43 13.85 -6.74 8.34
CA VAL A 43 13.30 -7.42 9.52
C VAL A 43 13.02 -8.89 9.23
N TYR A 44 12.43 -9.21 8.07
CA TYR A 44 12.18 -10.59 7.66
C TYR A 44 13.49 -11.37 7.44
N LEU A 45 14.49 -10.75 6.80
CA LEU A 45 15.78 -11.39 6.55
C LEU A 45 16.58 -11.64 7.84
N ALA A 46 16.41 -10.81 8.86
CA ALA A 46 17.04 -10.99 10.16
C ALA A 46 16.40 -12.12 11.00
N TRP A 47 15.09 -12.35 10.86
CA TRP A 47 14.35 -13.36 11.63
C TRP A 47 13.30 -14.12 10.78
N PRO A 48 13.74 -14.97 9.84
CA PRO A 48 12.83 -15.67 8.92
C PRO A 48 11.92 -16.68 9.64
N ASP A 49 12.43 -17.38 10.66
CA ASP A 49 11.67 -18.45 11.35
C ASP A 49 10.59 -17.93 12.31
N LEU A 50 10.72 -16.65 12.72
CA LEU A 50 9.83 -16.04 13.71
C LEU A 50 8.60 -15.37 13.09
N LEU A 51 8.65 -15.09 11.79
CA LEU A 51 7.62 -14.35 11.07
C LEU A 51 6.86 -15.27 10.10
N PRO A 52 5.57 -14.99 9.85
CA PRO A 52 4.82 -15.73 8.84
C PRO A 52 5.46 -15.59 7.45
N SER A 53 5.27 -16.58 6.59
CA SER A 53 5.69 -16.50 5.19
C SER A 53 5.09 -15.25 4.53
N PRO A 54 5.91 -14.42 3.85
CA PRO A 54 5.46 -13.22 3.17
C PRO A 54 4.87 -13.54 1.80
N LEU A 55 5.06 -14.78 1.32
CA LEU A 55 4.52 -15.22 0.04
C LEU A 55 3.02 -15.46 0.20
N PRO A 56 2.20 -14.96 -0.73
CA PRO A 56 0.78 -15.28 -0.76
C PRO A 56 0.63 -16.75 -1.13
N ASP A 57 0.41 -17.60 -0.13
CA ASP A 57 -0.09 -18.94 -0.35
C ASP A 57 -1.51 -18.88 -0.96
N SER A 58 -1.93 -19.94 -1.64
CA SER A 58 -3.14 -20.00 -2.49
C SER A 58 -4.47 -19.63 -1.82
N SER A 59 -4.50 -19.41 -0.50
CA SER A 59 -5.70 -19.09 0.27
C SER A 59 -5.39 -18.22 1.51
N ASN A 60 -4.67 -17.10 1.34
CA ASN A 60 -4.45 -16.17 2.46
C ASN A 60 -5.62 -15.18 2.60
N ASP A 61 -6.74 -15.65 3.16
CA ASP A 61 -7.98 -14.86 3.33
C ASP A 61 -7.75 -13.57 4.13
N LEU A 62 -6.81 -13.59 5.09
CA LEU A 62 -6.44 -12.39 5.85
C LEU A 62 -5.85 -11.30 4.95
N THR A 63 -4.96 -11.66 4.02
CA THR A 63 -4.37 -10.70 3.07
C THR A 63 -5.45 -10.08 2.17
N VAL A 64 -6.45 -10.86 1.76
CA VAL A 64 -7.56 -10.37 0.93
C VAL A 64 -8.37 -9.33 1.71
N HIS A 65 -8.85 -9.65 2.90
CA HIS A 65 -9.67 -8.75 3.71
C HIS A 65 -8.92 -7.48 4.14
N VAL A 66 -7.64 -7.61 4.50
CA VAL A 66 -6.80 -6.45 4.85
C VAL A 66 -6.60 -5.55 3.62
N THR A 67 -6.34 -6.13 2.45
CA THR A 67 -6.17 -5.38 1.21
C THR A 67 -7.46 -4.67 0.80
N GLU A 68 -8.60 -5.35 0.91
CA GLU A 68 -9.91 -4.76 0.65
C GLU A 68 -10.16 -3.54 1.55
N LEU A 69 -9.90 -3.69 2.85
CA LEU A 69 -10.03 -2.60 3.82
C LEU A 69 -9.10 -1.43 3.48
N ILE A 70 -7.83 -1.69 3.12
CA ILE A 70 -6.88 -0.66 2.70
C ILE A 70 -7.37 0.07 1.43
N VAL A 71 -7.89 -0.66 0.45
CA VAL A 71 -8.43 -0.09 -0.80
C VAL A 71 -9.63 0.80 -0.51
N ILE A 72 -10.57 0.35 0.32
CA ILE A 72 -11.74 1.14 0.71
C ILE A 72 -11.32 2.45 1.39
N ILE A 73 -10.42 2.37 2.38
CA ILE A 73 -9.93 3.57 3.10
C ILE A 73 -9.20 4.51 2.13
N SER A 74 -8.39 3.97 1.22
CA SER A 74 -7.63 4.76 0.24
C SER A 74 -8.55 5.47 -0.76
N LEU A 75 -9.59 4.80 -1.25
CA LEU A 75 -10.59 5.37 -2.15
C LEU A 75 -11.45 6.41 -1.43
N MET A 76 -11.90 6.13 -0.20
CA MET A 76 -12.68 7.08 0.61
C MET A 76 -11.87 8.35 0.88
N GLY A 77 -10.63 8.22 1.37
CA GLY A 77 -9.76 9.36 1.67
C GLY A 77 -9.41 10.18 0.43
N THR A 78 -9.25 9.53 -0.72
CA THR A 78 -9.04 10.21 -1.99
C THR A 78 -10.31 10.93 -2.45
N GLY A 79 -11.48 10.28 -2.36
CA GLY A 79 -12.78 10.85 -2.71
C GLY A 79 -13.09 12.15 -1.97
N ILE A 80 -12.80 12.20 -0.67
CA ILE A 80 -12.99 13.40 0.16
C ILE A 80 -12.09 14.57 -0.28
N LYS A 81 -10.87 14.29 -0.78
CA LYS A 81 -9.93 15.32 -1.26
C LYS A 81 -10.29 15.89 -2.63
N ILE A 82 -11.24 15.30 -3.36
CA ILE A 82 -11.63 15.76 -4.69
C ILE A 82 -12.55 16.98 -4.54
N ASP A 83 -11.98 18.18 -4.67
CA ASP A 83 -12.71 19.46 -4.57
C ASP A 83 -13.28 19.97 -5.92
N ARG A 84 -13.13 19.20 -7.00
CA ARG A 84 -13.61 19.62 -8.33
C ARG A 84 -15.09 19.29 -8.51
N ARG A 85 -15.85 20.30 -8.95
CA ARG A 85 -17.26 20.10 -9.36
C ARG A 85 -17.35 19.01 -10.44
N PHE A 86 -18.30 18.10 -10.26
CA PHE A 86 -18.53 17.01 -11.20
C PHE A 86 -19.00 17.57 -12.54
N SER A 87 -18.19 17.40 -13.59
CA SER A 87 -18.51 17.80 -14.95
C SER A 87 -17.72 16.95 -15.93
N PHE A 88 -18.41 16.32 -16.88
CA PHE A 88 -17.79 15.47 -17.90
C PHE A 88 -16.73 16.21 -18.73
N LYS A 89 -16.87 17.53 -18.95
CA LYS A 89 -15.90 18.32 -19.70
C LYS A 89 -14.61 18.53 -18.92
N ASN A 90 -14.71 18.85 -17.63
CA ASN A 90 -13.55 19.06 -16.75
C ASN A 90 -12.85 17.73 -16.38
N TRP A 91 -13.61 16.64 -16.34
CA TRP A 91 -13.10 15.31 -16.06
C TRP A 91 -12.66 14.55 -17.31
N SER A 92 -12.86 15.10 -18.52
CA SER A 92 -12.52 14.41 -19.79
C SER A 92 -11.10 13.86 -19.79
N SER A 93 -10.11 14.64 -19.31
CA SER A 93 -8.72 14.18 -19.23
C SER A 93 -8.55 13.05 -18.22
N THR A 94 -9.12 13.18 -17.01
CA THR A 94 -9.05 12.15 -15.96
C THR A 94 -9.72 10.84 -16.42
N LEU A 95 -10.90 10.93 -17.04
CA LEU A 95 -11.61 9.77 -17.59
C LEU A 95 -10.82 9.10 -18.71
N ARG A 96 -10.14 9.88 -19.57
CA ARG A 96 -9.29 9.31 -20.64
C ARG A 96 -8.08 8.58 -20.06
N LEU A 97 -7.44 9.12 -19.02
CA LEU A 97 -6.36 8.45 -18.30
C LEU A 97 -6.83 7.14 -17.64
N ILE A 98 -7.94 7.16 -16.92
CA ILE A 98 -8.45 5.98 -16.21
C ILE A 98 -8.96 4.92 -17.18
N PHE A 99 -9.80 5.28 -18.16
CA PHE A 99 -10.40 4.27 -19.04
C PHE A 99 -9.49 3.88 -20.20
N VAL A 100 -8.79 4.82 -20.84
CA VAL A 100 -7.97 4.50 -22.02
C VAL A 100 -6.56 4.13 -21.61
N ALA A 101 -5.85 5.00 -20.89
CA ALA A 101 -4.44 4.78 -20.60
C ALA A 101 -4.22 3.56 -19.67
N MET A 102 -5.09 3.35 -18.67
CA MET A 102 -5.00 2.17 -17.80
C MET A 102 -5.23 0.86 -18.57
N ILE A 103 -6.28 0.78 -19.41
CA ILE A 103 -6.58 -0.44 -20.19
C ILE A 103 -5.43 -0.73 -21.16
N LEU A 104 -4.90 0.30 -21.83
CA LEU A 104 -3.74 0.14 -22.71
C LEU A 104 -2.51 -0.32 -21.93
N GLY A 105 -2.25 0.26 -20.75
CA GLY A 105 -1.15 -0.13 -19.88
C GLY A 105 -1.23 -1.61 -19.50
N ILE A 106 -2.39 -2.06 -19.01
CA ILE A 106 -2.65 -3.46 -18.68
C ILE A 106 -2.42 -4.35 -19.89
N LYS A 107 -3.02 -4.01 -21.05
CA LYS A 107 -2.84 -4.78 -22.29
C LYS A 107 -1.36 -4.91 -22.67
N VAL A 108 -0.60 -3.82 -22.63
CA VAL A 108 0.82 -3.84 -22.99
C VAL A 108 1.60 -4.73 -22.03
N THR A 109 1.32 -4.67 -20.72
CA THR A 109 2.02 -5.51 -19.74
C THR A 109 1.64 -6.98 -19.80
N THR A 110 0.38 -7.31 -20.13
CA THR A 110 -0.11 -8.70 -20.20
C THR A 110 0.30 -9.41 -21.49
N VAL A 111 0.65 -8.69 -22.55
CA VAL A 111 1.04 -9.28 -23.85
C VAL A 111 2.51 -9.77 -23.84
N ARG A 112 3.20 -9.73 -22.70
CA ARG A 112 4.52 -10.33 -22.48
C ARG A 112 4.42 -11.63 -21.70
#